data_AF-A0A3R6YF42-F1
#
_entry.id   AF-A0A3R6YF42-F1
#
_cell.length_a   1.000
_cell.length_b   1.000
_cell.length_c   1.000
_cell.angle_alpha   90.00
_cell.angle_beta   90.00
_cell.angle_gamma   90.00
#
_symmetry.space_group_name_H-M   'P 1'
#
loop_
_entity.id
_entity.type
_entity.pdbx_description
1 polymer ?
#
loop_
_entity_poly.entity_id
_entity_poly.type
_entity_poly.pdbx_seq_one_letter_code
_entity_poly.pdbx_strand_id
1 'polypeptide(L)'
;MSVIVYPGGSKEIFLTDPDIWNPPKSVRHFFLSTLKVPLLLFWGRGFTWLPKRLTGKRKFGVVHGKPIPVIQNENPTEEELVKIHTLYVEELNDLFLRYKAQFGYDDDETLVIQ
;
A
#
# COMPACT_ATOMS: atom_id res chain seq x y z
N MET A 1 -3.78 -18.01 -1.74
CA MET A 1 -3.87 -17.03 -0.60
C MET A 1 -4.50 -15.73 -1.14
N SER A 2 -5.35 -14.99 -0.41
CA SER A 2 -6.04 -13.80 -0.97
C SER A 2 -5.26 -12.50 -0.74
N VAL A 3 -4.93 -11.78 -1.81
CA VAL A 3 -4.29 -10.45 -1.75
C VAL A 3 -5.37 -9.38 -1.71
N ILE A 4 -5.46 -8.65 -0.60
CA ILE A 4 -6.38 -7.50 -0.48
C ILE A 4 -5.63 -6.25 -0.96
N VAL A 5 -6.19 -5.59 -1.96
CA VAL A 5 -5.67 -4.30 -2.45
C VAL A 5 -6.56 -3.19 -1.95
N TYR A 6 -5.99 -2.30 -1.13
CA TYR A 6 -6.65 -1.07 -0.74
C TYR A 6 -6.39 -0.02 -1.82
N PRO A 7 -7.39 0.80 -2.19
CA PRO A 7 -7.14 1.99 -2.99
C PRO A 7 -6.23 2.93 -2.18
N GLY A 8 -4.90 2.80 -2.34
CA GLY A 8 -3.91 3.54 -1.56
C GLY A 8 -2.66 2.75 -1.11
N GLY A 9 -2.60 1.42 -1.24
CA GLY A 9 -1.37 0.65 -0.98
C GLY A 9 -1.54 -0.70 -0.30
N SER A 10 -0.41 -1.37 -0.03
CA SER A 10 -0.35 -2.69 0.60
C SER A 10 -0.61 -2.61 2.11
N LYS A 11 -1.06 -3.71 2.73
CA LYS A 11 -1.27 -3.80 4.19
C LYS A 11 -0.05 -3.38 5.02
N GLU A 12 1.16 -3.55 4.46
CA GLU A 12 2.43 -3.26 5.15
C GLU A 12 2.63 -1.78 5.49
N ILE A 13 1.97 -0.84 4.80
CA ILE A 13 2.11 0.60 5.11
C ILE A 13 1.21 1.09 6.25
N PHE A 14 0.18 0.31 6.65
CA PHE A 14 -0.83 0.73 7.64
C PHE A 14 -0.76 -0.03 8.97
N LEU A 15 0.03 -1.10 9.05
CA LEU A 15 0.27 -1.80 10.31
C LEU A 15 1.35 -1.05 11.10
N THR A 16 0.95 0.02 11.78
CA THR A 16 1.72 0.57 12.88
C THR A 16 1.73 -0.47 13.99
N ASP A 17 2.85 -1.15 14.18
CA ASP A 17 3.03 -2.14 15.26
C ASP A 17 2.74 -1.46 16.61
N PRO A 18 1.79 -1.94 17.44
CA PRO A 18 1.46 -1.30 18.72
C PRO A 18 2.60 -1.43 19.75
N ASP A 19 3.57 -2.32 19.51
CA ASP A 19 4.78 -2.51 20.32
C ASP A 19 5.93 -1.57 19.91
N ILE A 20 5.63 -0.30 19.62
CA ILE A 20 6.66 0.72 19.38
C ILE A 20 7.53 0.87 20.64
N TRP A 21 8.83 0.64 20.49
CA TRP A 21 9.81 0.81 21.56
C TRP A 21 9.71 2.23 22.18
N ASN A 22 9.52 2.29 23.50
CA ASN A 22 9.46 3.54 24.24
C ASN A 22 10.84 3.89 24.86
N PRO A 23 11.54 4.93 24.36
CA PRO A 23 12.86 5.28 24.87
C PRO A 23 12.83 5.76 26.32
N PRO A 24 13.90 5.52 27.11
CA PRO A 24 14.03 6.06 28.45
C PRO A 24 13.90 7.59 28.52
N LYS A 25 13.32 8.11 29.60
CA LYS A 25 13.04 9.55 29.79
C LYS A 25 14.29 10.43 29.64
N SER A 26 15.46 9.95 30.07
CA SER A 26 16.74 10.66 29.96
C SER A 26 17.13 10.92 28.51
N VAL A 27 16.96 9.92 27.63
CA VAL A 27 17.25 10.02 26.20
C VAL A 27 16.31 11.03 25.55
N ARG A 28 15.00 10.94 25.82
CA ARG A 28 14.03 11.90 25.31
C ARG A 28 14.33 13.33 25.77
N HIS A 29 14.71 13.50 27.04
CA HIS A 29 15.07 14.81 27.59
C HIS A 29 16.32 15.38 26.93
N PHE A 30 17.37 14.58 26.71
CA PHE A 30 18.58 14.99 26.00
C PHE A 30 18.28 15.50 24.58
N PHE A 31 17.49 14.77 23.80
CA PHE A 31 17.12 15.22 22.44
C PHE A 31 16.31 16.52 22.46
N LEU A 32 15.38 16.67 23.40
CA LEU A 32 14.56 17.88 23.54
C LEU A 32 15.35 19.07 24.09
N SER A 33 16.27 18.87 25.04
CA SER A 33 16.98 19.96 25.72
C SER A 33 18.26 20.37 25.00
N THR A 34 19.01 19.41 24.44
CA THR A 34 20.28 19.65 23.75
C THR A 34 20.08 19.90 22.26
N LEU A 35 19.28 19.06 21.58
CA LEU A 35 19.10 19.14 20.13
C LEU A 35 17.85 19.93 19.71
N LYS A 36 16.98 20.31 20.67
CA LYS A 36 15.70 21.01 20.46
C LYS A 36 14.76 20.35 19.44
N VAL A 37 14.91 19.04 19.25
CA VAL A 37 14.08 18.25 18.34
C VAL A 37 13.51 17.04 19.09
N PRO A 38 12.25 16.65 18.81
CA PRO A 38 11.72 15.41 19.34
C PRO A 38 12.53 14.22 18.79
N LEU A 39 12.76 13.20 19.62
CA LEU A 39 13.43 11.98 19.20
C LEU A 39 12.56 11.25 18.18
N LEU A 40 12.92 11.39 16.91
CA LEU A 40 12.28 10.70 15.80
C LEU A 40 13.02 9.38 15.55
N LEU A 41 12.34 8.26 15.77
CA LEU A 41 12.88 6.94 15.49
C LEU A 41 12.39 6.49 14.12
N PHE A 42 13.32 6.30 13.19
CA PHE A 42 13.02 5.77 11.87
C PHE A 42 13.33 4.29 11.84
N TRP A 43 12.30 3.48 11.58
CA TRP A 43 12.45 2.04 11.45
C TRP A 43 12.31 1.65 9.98
N GLY A 44 13.42 1.74 9.27
CA GLY A 44 13.48 1.43 7.85
C GLY A 44 14.88 1.03 7.42
N ARG A 45 15.18 1.17 6.13
CA ARG A 45 16.49 0.79 5.59
C ARG A 45 17.60 1.65 6.20
N GLY A 46 18.47 1.06 7.02
CA GLY A 46 19.61 1.76 7.62
C GLY A 46 19.24 2.97 8.50
N PHE A 47 18.18 2.85 9.32
CA PHE A 47 17.65 3.94 10.16
C PHE A 47 17.06 5.14 9.39
N THR A 48 16.50 4.88 8.19
CA THR A 48 15.77 5.90 7.41
C THR A 48 14.27 5.63 7.40
N TRP A 49 13.47 6.59 6.91
CA TRP A 49 12.02 6.45 6.70
C TRP A 49 11.64 5.50 5.56
N LEU A 50 12.61 4.91 4.86
CA LEU A 50 12.32 4.06 3.72
C LEU A 50 11.95 2.65 4.20
N PRO A 51 10.87 2.04 3.66
CA PRO A 51 10.51 0.68 4.00
C PRO A 51 11.66 -0.29 3.71
N LYS A 52 11.69 -1.41 4.44
CA LYS A 52 12.66 -2.48 4.16
C LYS A 52 12.49 -2.96 2.73
N ARG A 53 13.61 -3.25 2.07
CA ARG A 53 13.58 -3.76 0.69
C ARG A 53 12.86 -5.11 0.69
N LEU A 54 11.87 -5.25 -0.17
CA LEU A 54 11.24 -6.54 -0.45
C LEU A 54 12.34 -7.56 -0.79
N THR A 55 12.36 -8.67 -0.06
CA THR A 55 13.41 -9.70 -0.14
C THR A 55 12.88 -10.90 -0.94
N GLY A 56 13.75 -11.62 -1.65
CA GLY A 56 13.35 -12.75 -2.51
C GLY A 56 12.91 -12.34 -3.91
N LYS A 57 11.86 -12.98 -4.45
CA LYS A 57 11.31 -12.71 -5.80
C LYS A 57 10.42 -11.46 -5.86
N ARG A 58 10.02 -10.92 -4.69
CA ARG A 58 9.09 -9.80 -4.61
C ARG A 58 9.75 -8.49 -5.01
N LYS A 59 9.11 -7.78 -5.92
CA LYS A 59 9.55 -6.46 -6.39
C LYS A 59 8.44 -5.44 -6.14
N PHE A 60 8.81 -4.19 -5.92
CA PHE A 60 7.86 -3.10 -5.90
C PHE A 60 7.83 -2.46 -7.29
N GLY A 61 6.64 -2.29 -7.85
CA GLY A 61 6.46 -1.60 -9.12
C GLY A 61 5.02 -1.14 -9.26
N VAL A 62 4.85 -0.12 -10.09
CA VAL A 62 3.54 0.45 -10.42
C VAL A 62 3.22 0.00 -11.83
N VAL A 63 2.02 -0.55 -12.02
CA VAL A 63 1.49 -0.91 -13.32
C VAL A 63 0.26 -0.06 -13.58
N HIS A 64 0.15 0.44 -14.80
CA HIS A 64 -1.01 1.21 -15.25
C HIS A 64 -1.87 0.33 -16.15
N GLY A 65 -3.17 0.24 -15.82
CA GLY A 65 -4.17 -0.39 -16.66
C GLY A 65 -4.62 0.52 -17.81
N LYS A 66 -5.52 0.00 -18.64
CA LYS A 66 -6.16 0.80 -19.69
C LYS A 66 -7.05 1.89 -19.06
N PRO A 67 -7.13 3.09 -19.65
CA PRO A 67 -8.03 4.11 -19.17
C PRO A 67 -9.49 3.67 -19.33
N ILE A 68 -10.30 3.85 -18.29
CA ILE A 68 -11.74 3.60 -18.34
C ILE A 68 -12.43 4.91 -18.73
N PRO A 69 -13.17 4.94 -19.87
CA PRO A 69 -13.89 6.14 -20.26
C PRO A 69 -15.06 6.38 -19.30
N VAL A 70 -15.11 7.57 -18.71
CA VAL A 70 -16.18 7.99 -17.79
C VAL A 70 -16.79 9.28 -18.31
N ILE A 71 -18.12 9.35 -18.32
CA ILE A 71 -18.85 10.57 -18.60
C ILE A 71 -19.05 11.30 -17.27
N GLN A 72 -18.62 12.56 -17.19
CA GLN A 72 -18.84 13.37 -16.00
C GLN A 72 -20.31 13.78 -15.93
N ASN A 73 -21.00 13.33 -14.89
CA ASN A 73 -22.40 13.63 -14.62
C ASN A 73 -22.51 14.14 -13.18
N GLU A 74 -23.25 15.24 -12.95
CA GLU A 74 -23.42 15.84 -11.63
C GLU A 74 -24.23 14.96 -10.68
N ASN A 75 -25.16 14.14 -11.22
CA ASN A 75 -25.96 13.19 -10.46
C ASN A 75 -25.95 11.82 -11.19
N PRO A 76 -24.90 11.01 -11.03
CA PRO A 76 -24.81 9.71 -11.67
C PRO A 76 -25.87 8.75 -11.12
N THR A 77 -26.40 7.90 -11.99
CA THR A 77 -27.33 6.85 -11.57
C THR A 77 -26.60 5.66 -10.97
N GLU A 78 -27.24 4.93 -10.06
CA GLU A 78 -26.65 3.74 -9.43
C GLU A 78 -26.26 2.67 -10.46
N GLU A 79 -27.08 2.50 -11.51
CA GLU A 79 -26.82 1.55 -12.59
C GLU A 79 -25.54 1.89 -13.38
N GLU A 80 -25.30 3.17 -13.67
CA GLU A 80 -24.08 3.64 -14.32
C GLU A 80 -22.85 3.39 -13.45
N LEU A 81 -22.97 3.66 -12.14
CA LEU A 81 -21.89 3.42 -11.18
C LEU A 81 -21.54 1.93 -11.08
N VAL A 82 -22.55 1.07 -10.96
CA VAL A 82 -22.36 -0.39 -10.91
C VAL A 82 -21.68 -0.86 -12.19
N LYS A 83 -22.12 -0.39 -13.36
CA LYS A 83 -21.51 -0.76 -14.64
C LYS A 83 -20.03 -0.37 -14.74
N ILE A 84 -19.67 0.85 -14.34
CA ILE A 84 -18.29 1.31 -14.34
C ILE A 84 -17.46 0.54 -13.31
N HIS A 85 -18.03 0.28 -12.12
CA HIS A 85 -17.35 -0.48 -11.08
C HIS A 85 -17.07 -1.92 -11.50
N THR A 86 -18.03 -2.60 -12.15
CA THR A 86 -17.81 -3.94 -12.70
C THR A 86 -16.68 -3.94 -13.73
N LEU A 87 -16.68 -2.99 -14.66
CA LEU A 87 -15.61 -2.85 -15.65
C LEU A 87 -14.24 -2.61 -15.00
N TYR A 88 -14.20 -1.78 -13.95
CA TYR A 88 -13.00 -1.53 -13.16
C TYR A 88 -12.47 -2.80 -12.48
N VAL A 89 -13.35 -3.58 -11.85
CA VAL A 89 -13.01 -4.84 -11.17
C VAL A 89 -12.47 -5.87 -12.16
N GLU A 90 -13.07 -5.98 -13.35
CA GLU A 90 -12.61 -6.89 -14.41
C GLU A 90 -11.21 -6.53 -14.92
N GLU A 91 -10.99 -5.26 -15.28
CA GLU A 91 -9.68 -4.79 -15.76
C GLU A 91 -8.59 -4.92 -14.68
N LEU A 92 -8.92 -4.68 -13.41
CA LEU A 92 -7.99 -4.91 -12.30
C LEU A 92 -7.60 -6.38 -12.15
N ASN A 93 -8.55 -7.30 -12.28
CA ASN A 93 -8.27 -8.73 -12.20
C ASN A 93 -7.38 -9.18 -13.35
N ASP A 94 -7.64 -8.75 -14.60
CA ASP A 94 -6.77 -9.03 -15.75
C ASP A 94 -5.35 -8.46 -15.53
N LEU A 95 -5.25 -7.22 -15.04
CA LEU A 95 -3.96 -6.59 -14.75
C LEU A 95 -3.19 -7.37 -13.69
N PHE A 96 -3.85 -7.79 -12.62
CA PHE A 96 -3.24 -8.60 -11.58
C PHE A 96 -2.73 -9.93 -12.14
N LEU A 97 -3.58 -10.69 -12.84
CA LEU A 97 -3.20 -11.99 -13.41
C LEU A 97 -2.03 -11.89 -14.39
N ARG A 98 -1.97 -10.81 -15.19
CA ARG A 98 -0.87 -10.58 -16.15
C ARG A 98 0.48 -10.34 -15.47
N TYR A 99 0.49 -9.62 -14.34
CA TYR A 99 1.72 -9.15 -13.72
C TYR A 99 2.08 -9.84 -12.41
N LYS A 100 1.19 -10.65 -11.82
CA LYS A 100 1.39 -11.29 -10.50
C LYS A 100 2.72 -12.06 -10.40
N ALA A 101 3.04 -12.86 -11.41
CA ALA A 101 4.28 -13.65 -11.43
C ALA A 101 5.54 -12.76 -11.46
N GLN A 102 5.50 -11.61 -12.14
CA GLN A 102 6.62 -10.67 -12.21
C GLN A 102 6.93 -10.02 -10.85
N PHE A 103 5.91 -9.86 -10.02
CA PHE A 103 6.02 -9.29 -8.68
C PHE A 103 6.18 -10.34 -7.58
N GLY A 104 6.33 -11.62 -7.94
CA GLY A 104 6.62 -12.71 -7.00
C GLY A 104 5.39 -13.20 -6.23
N TYR A 105 4.20 -13.08 -6.82
CA TYR A 105 2.98 -13.74 -6.37
C TYR A 105 2.83 -15.11 -7.05
N ASP A 106 2.20 -16.04 -6.36
CA ASP A 106 1.99 -17.42 -6.83
C ASP A 106 0.71 -17.57 -7.66
N ASP A 107 0.59 -18.70 -8.39
CA ASP A 107 -0.54 -18.92 -9.30
C ASP A 107 -1.89 -19.09 -8.59
N ASP A 108 -1.89 -19.56 -7.34
CA ASP A 108 -3.07 -19.69 -6.48
C ASP A 108 -3.45 -18.40 -5.74
N GLU A 109 -2.62 -17.35 -5.84
CA GLU A 109 -2.95 -16.06 -5.25
C GLU A 109 -3.96 -15.32 -6.12
N THR A 110 -5.03 -14.87 -5.46
CA THR A 110 -6.15 -14.17 -6.11
C THR A 110 -6.32 -12.79 -5.49
N LEU A 111 -6.70 -11.84 -6.34
CA LEU A 111 -7.02 -10.49 -5.92
C LEU A 111 -8.41 -10.48 -5.26
N VAL A 112 -8.52 -9.86 -4.09
CA VAL A 112 -9.80 -9.57 -3.43
C VAL A 112 -9.97 -8.06 -3.39
N ILE A 113 -11.00 -7.59 -4.08
CA ILE A 113 -11.40 -6.18 -4.14
C ILE A 113 -12.59 -6.03 -3.19
N GLN A 114 -12.50 -5.07 -2.26
CA GLN A 114 -13.53 -4.76 -1.27
C GLN A 114 -14.29 -3.49 -1.63
#